data_AF-A0A179F8Z7-F1
#
_entry.id   AF-A0A179F8Z7-F1
#
_cell.length_a   1.000
_cell.length_b   1.000
_cell.length_c   1.000
_cell.angle_alpha   90.00
_cell.angle_beta   90.00
_cell.angle_gamma   90.00
#
_symmetry.space_group_name_H-M   'P 1'
#
loop_
_entity.id
_entity.type
_entity.pdbx_description
1 polymer ?
#
loop_
_entity_poly.entity_id
_entity_poly.type
_entity_poly.pdbx_seq_one_letter_code
_entity_poly.pdbx_strand_id
1 'polypeptide(L)'
;MAATRRSSRLSAQSDAKPPPSHSMPPPPKDQPPNSKQNNRKRKASTSKATAPVTPTKRRTQHIQPAPPLTPTPSAARVIAEPAQVPKPRNATVTRLADPRATNATLLSPETSRVVASKDIEPESPSKKPGSRITTDNLLDVACAHLISVDEKMRPLVERNHCKMFSPEGLAEKIDPFESLASGIISQQVSGAAAKSIKAKFVALFDTPEGGSRFPHPSEVAPMSIEKLRTAGLSQRKAEYIKGLAEKFTNGELSTKILHEAPYEELVEKLISVRGLGRWSVEMFACFGLKRMDVFSVGDLGVQRGMAAFVGRDVAKLKSKGGKWKYMSEKEMLEISEKFAPYRSLFMWLMWRVEDSYTDVSTLE
;
A
#
# COMPACT_ATOMS: atom_id res chain seq x y z
N MET A 1 -16.66 50.93 2.47
CA MET A 1 -17.97 50.79 1.81
C MET A 1 -17.78 50.85 0.30
N ALA A 2 -17.99 49.75 -0.42
CA ALA A 2 -18.27 49.79 -1.85
C ALA A 2 -18.98 48.48 -2.22
N ALA A 3 -20.27 48.59 -2.52
CA ALA A 3 -21.19 47.51 -2.80
C ALA A 3 -21.34 47.29 -4.31
N THR A 4 -21.22 46.02 -4.71
CA THR A 4 -22.18 45.25 -5.53
C THR A 4 -22.94 45.94 -6.68
N ARG A 5 -22.82 45.43 -7.93
CA ARG A 5 -23.86 44.64 -8.67
C ARG A 5 -23.71 44.63 -10.22
N ARG A 6 -23.88 43.40 -10.75
CA ARG A 6 -24.67 42.94 -11.94
C ARG A 6 -24.42 43.47 -13.37
N SER A 7 -23.94 42.54 -14.22
CA SER A 7 -24.61 41.82 -15.34
C SER A 7 -25.60 42.53 -16.29
N SER A 8 -25.33 42.43 -17.61
CA SER A 8 -26.25 42.50 -18.77
C SER A 8 -25.40 42.27 -20.06
N ARG A 9 -25.62 41.28 -20.95
CA ARG A 9 -26.67 41.00 -21.96
C ARG A 9 -26.09 41.07 -23.41
N LEU A 10 -26.44 40.04 -24.21
CA LEU A 10 -26.83 40.05 -25.64
C LEU A 10 -25.81 40.29 -26.78
N SER A 11 -25.63 39.22 -27.57
CA SER A 11 -25.79 39.07 -29.04
C SER A 11 -25.38 40.18 -30.02
N ALA A 12 -24.51 39.82 -30.98
CA ALA A 12 -24.57 40.32 -32.37
C ALA A 12 -23.82 39.37 -33.35
N GLN A 13 -24.51 38.99 -34.43
CA GLN A 13 -23.98 38.39 -35.67
C GLN A 13 -23.55 39.49 -36.65
N SER A 14 -22.60 39.20 -37.53
CA SER A 14 -22.60 39.70 -38.93
C SER A 14 -21.68 38.87 -39.83
N ASP A 15 -22.25 38.45 -40.96
CA ASP A 15 -21.72 37.62 -42.06
C ASP A 15 -20.62 38.26 -42.94
N ALA A 16 -19.79 37.41 -43.56
CA ALA A 16 -19.41 37.50 -44.99
C ALA A 16 -18.80 36.15 -45.51
N LYS A 17 -19.33 35.67 -46.65
CA LYS A 17 -19.05 34.43 -47.46
C LYS A 17 -17.86 34.67 -48.45
N PRO A 18 -17.46 33.79 -49.44
CA PRO A 18 -17.75 32.38 -49.85
C PRO A 18 -16.45 31.57 -50.25
N PRO A 19 -16.35 30.47 -51.07
CA PRO A 19 -17.29 29.74 -51.98
C PRO A 19 -17.13 28.15 -51.98
N PRO A 20 -17.42 27.33 -53.03
CA PRO A 20 -18.39 26.21 -52.91
C PRO A 20 -17.94 24.77 -53.33
N SER A 21 -18.81 23.80 -52.99
CA SER A 21 -19.20 22.51 -53.64
C SER A 21 -18.19 21.53 -54.27
N HIS A 22 -18.26 20.25 -53.87
CA HIS A 22 -18.70 19.12 -54.72
C HIS A 22 -18.88 17.81 -53.91
N SER A 23 -19.94 17.07 -54.22
CA SER A 23 -20.42 15.83 -53.59
C SER A 23 -20.34 14.64 -54.57
N MET A 24 -20.04 13.42 -54.08
CA MET A 24 -20.08 12.16 -54.86
C MET A 24 -20.84 11.01 -54.15
N PRO A 25 -21.34 9.99 -54.89
CA PRO A 25 -22.55 9.19 -54.59
C PRO A 25 -22.26 7.70 -54.18
N PRO A 26 -23.28 6.83 -53.93
CA PRO A 26 -23.19 5.60 -53.11
C PRO A 26 -22.87 4.29 -53.89
N PRO A 27 -22.58 3.15 -53.22
CA PRO A 27 -22.12 1.91 -53.88
C PRO A 27 -23.23 0.90 -54.27
N PRO A 28 -23.01 0.00 -55.26
CA PRO A 28 -23.98 -0.98 -55.76
C PRO A 28 -23.73 -2.45 -55.33
N LYS A 29 -24.69 -3.34 -55.68
CA LYS A 29 -24.81 -4.79 -55.36
C LYS A 29 -24.35 -5.75 -56.50
N ASP A 30 -24.00 -6.98 -56.08
CA ASP A 30 -24.09 -8.34 -56.69
C ASP A 30 -23.05 -8.96 -57.70
N GLN A 31 -22.41 -10.06 -57.22
CA GLN A 31 -22.03 -11.40 -57.79
C GLN A 31 -21.13 -11.57 -59.06
N PRO A 32 -20.62 -12.79 -59.38
CA PRO A 32 -19.81 -13.78 -58.62
C PRO A 32 -18.53 -14.19 -59.42
N PRO A 33 -17.76 -15.25 -59.04
CA PRO A 33 -17.32 -16.18 -60.09
C PRO A 33 -17.31 -17.67 -59.72
N ASN A 34 -17.38 -18.47 -60.78
CA ASN A 34 -17.40 -19.92 -60.88
C ASN A 34 -16.03 -20.39 -61.44
N SER A 35 -15.43 -21.49 -60.95
CA SER A 35 -14.82 -22.53 -61.82
C SER A 35 -14.08 -23.66 -61.07
N LYS A 36 -14.36 -24.89 -61.57
CA LYS A 36 -13.51 -26.09 -61.74
C LYS A 36 -13.26 -27.08 -60.58
N GLN A 37 -14.12 -28.10 -60.63
CA GLN A 37 -13.88 -29.55 -60.47
C GLN A 37 -12.43 -30.05 -60.39
N ASN A 38 -12.17 -30.99 -59.46
CA ASN A 38 -11.60 -32.29 -59.83
C ASN A 38 -11.98 -33.43 -58.87
N ASN A 39 -12.08 -34.63 -59.44
CA ASN A 39 -12.84 -35.79 -58.99
C ASN A 39 -11.99 -36.86 -58.25
N ARG A 40 -12.64 -37.54 -57.29
CA ARG A 40 -12.57 -38.98 -56.92
C ARG A 40 -11.24 -39.64 -56.47
N LYS A 41 -11.26 -40.23 -55.26
CA LYS A 41 -11.51 -41.68 -55.06
C LYS A 41 -11.72 -42.06 -53.57
N ARG A 42 -12.73 -42.89 -53.34
CA ARG A 42 -13.19 -43.48 -52.07
C ARG A 42 -12.22 -44.54 -51.52
N LYS A 43 -12.14 -44.65 -50.19
CA LYS A 43 -12.13 -45.93 -49.48
C LYS A 43 -12.89 -45.79 -48.16
N ALA A 44 -13.86 -46.69 -47.96
CA ALA A 44 -14.79 -46.70 -46.84
C ALA A 44 -14.16 -47.35 -45.60
N SER A 45 -14.47 -46.84 -44.41
CA SER A 45 -14.68 -47.67 -43.23
C SER A 45 -15.65 -46.96 -42.28
N THR A 46 -16.57 -47.76 -41.76
CA THR A 46 -17.76 -47.43 -40.99
C THR A 46 -17.46 -47.07 -39.53
N SER A 47 -18.08 -46.01 -38.99
CA SER A 47 -18.72 -46.06 -37.67
C SER A 47 -19.57 -44.81 -37.36
N LYS A 48 -20.82 -45.09 -36.96
CA LYS A 48 -21.86 -44.32 -36.26
C LYS A 48 -21.85 -42.78 -36.29
N ALA A 49 -22.95 -42.25 -36.85
CA ALA A 49 -23.35 -40.85 -36.82
C ALA A 49 -23.82 -40.39 -35.42
N THR A 50 -23.46 -39.15 -35.08
CA THR A 50 -24.12 -38.33 -34.04
C THR A 50 -24.24 -36.92 -34.62
N ALA A 51 -25.42 -36.30 -34.49
CA ALA A 51 -25.77 -35.03 -35.13
C ALA A 51 -24.96 -33.83 -34.57
N PRO A 52 -24.59 -32.82 -35.38
CA PRO A 52 -23.86 -31.64 -34.90
C PRO A 52 -24.80 -30.55 -34.39
N VAL A 53 -24.50 -30.02 -33.19
CA VAL A 53 -25.14 -28.83 -32.60
C VAL A 53 -24.30 -27.59 -32.92
N THR A 54 -24.96 -26.56 -33.45
CA THR A 54 -24.39 -25.25 -33.84
C THR A 54 -23.87 -24.46 -32.64
N PRO A 55 -22.67 -23.82 -32.70
CA PRO A 55 -22.18 -23.00 -31.61
C PRO A 55 -22.82 -21.60 -31.58
N THR A 56 -23.37 -21.23 -30.42
CA THR A 56 -24.01 -19.94 -30.16
C THR A 56 -22.97 -18.83 -29.95
N LYS A 57 -23.17 -17.68 -30.60
CA LYS A 57 -22.30 -16.47 -30.49
C LYS A 57 -22.18 -16.00 -29.03
N ARG A 58 -20.93 -15.90 -28.53
CA ARG A 58 -20.61 -15.30 -27.23
C ARG A 58 -20.74 -13.77 -27.31
N ARG A 59 -21.66 -13.23 -26.52
CA ARG A 59 -21.87 -11.79 -26.27
C ARG A 59 -20.69 -11.25 -25.46
N THR A 60 -19.97 -10.27 -26.01
CA THR A 60 -18.90 -9.53 -25.32
C THR A 60 -19.52 -8.70 -24.18
N GLN A 61 -19.13 -9.01 -22.94
CA GLN A 61 -19.49 -8.21 -21.76
C GLN A 61 -18.48 -7.07 -21.59
N HIS A 62 -19.01 -5.87 -21.41
CA HIS A 62 -18.27 -4.66 -21.05
C HIS A 62 -17.61 -4.87 -19.68
N ILE A 63 -16.29 -4.94 -19.61
CA ILE A 63 -15.54 -5.08 -18.36
C ILE A 63 -15.45 -3.70 -17.71
N GLN A 64 -16.18 -3.51 -16.60
CA GLN A 64 -15.92 -2.39 -15.69
C GLN A 64 -14.62 -2.67 -14.91
N PRO A 65 -13.77 -1.67 -14.67
CA PRO A 65 -12.54 -1.87 -13.90
C PRO A 65 -12.87 -2.25 -12.46
N ALA A 66 -12.33 -3.39 -12.02
CA ALA A 66 -12.48 -3.87 -10.66
C ALA A 66 -11.87 -2.88 -9.65
N PRO A 67 -12.48 -2.70 -8.45
CA PRO A 67 -11.88 -1.91 -7.39
C PRO A 67 -10.54 -2.53 -6.95
N PRO A 68 -9.57 -1.73 -6.48
CA PRO A 68 -8.25 -2.24 -6.15
C PRO A 68 -8.36 -3.27 -5.01
N LEU A 69 -7.84 -4.47 -5.27
CA LEU A 69 -7.71 -5.53 -4.27
C LEU A 69 -6.76 -5.03 -3.17
N THR A 70 -7.27 -4.89 -1.95
CA THR A 70 -6.47 -4.63 -0.76
C THR A 70 -5.48 -5.79 -0.59
N PRO A 71 -4.17 -5.54 -0.47
CA PRO A 71 -3.21 -6.62 -0.28
C PRO A 71 -3.49 -7.38 1.02
N THR A 72 -3.39 -8.70 0.97
CA THR A 72 -3.51 -9.59 2.12
C THR A 72 -2.38 -9.36 3.15
N PRO A 73 -2.51 -9.82 4.41
CA PRO A 73 -1.52 -9.61 5.48
C PRO A 73 -0.07 -10.00 5.14
N SER A 74 0.14 -10.91 4.17
CA SER A 74 1.47 -11.23 3.64
C SER A 74 2.22 -10.03 3.06
N ALA A 75 1.53 -9.05 2.46
CA ALA A 75 2.18 -7.84 1.94
C ALA A 75 2.61 -6.88 3.06
N ALA A 76 1.82 -6.79 4.15
CA ALA A 76 2.19 -6.02 5.33
C ALA A 76 3.43 -6.61 6.02
N ARG A 77 3.54 -7.95 6.06
CA ARG A 77 4.75 -8.64 6.53
C ARG A 77 6.00 -8.20 5.76
N VAL A 78 5.96 -8.07 4.43
CA VAL A 78 7.16 -7.69 3.64
C VAL A 78 7.51 -6.21 3.76
N ILE A 79 6.53 -5.31 3.97
CA ILE A 79 6.80 -3.91 4.33
C ILE A 79 7.48 -3.82 5.71
N ALA A 80 7.13 -4.76 6.61
CA ALA A 80 7.65 -4.86 7.97
C ALA A 80 8.88 -5.79 8.11
N GLU A 81 9.32 -6.49 7.07
CA GLU A 81 10.38 -7.50 7.18
C GLU A 81 11.76 -6.86 7.02
N PRO A 82 12.60 -6.80 8.07
CA PRO A 82 13.99 -6.43 7.90
C PRO A 82 14.71 -7.51 7.09
N ALA A 83 15.68 -7.10 6.27
CA ALA A 83 16.56 -8.03 5.56
C ALA A 83 17.13 -9.09 6.52
N GLN A 84 16.79 -10.37 6.31
CA GLN A 84 17.35 -11.50 7.05
C GLN A 84 18.84 -11.66 6.72
N VAL A 85 19.65 -10.94 7.49
CA VAL A 85 21.06 -11.17 7.74
C VAL A 85 21.18 -11.08 9.26
N PRO A 86 22.00 -11.90 9.95
CA PRO A 86 22.26 -11.71 11.37
C PRO A 86 22.94 -10.35 11.56
N LYS A 87 22.14 -9.28 11.69
CA LYS A 87 22.62 -7.94 11.99
C LYS A 87 22.96 -7.89 13.48
N PRO A 88 24.06 -7.22 13.86
CA PRO A 88 24.38 -6.99 15.27
C PRO A 88 23.18 -6.29 15.95
N ARG A 89 22.90 -6.64 17.21
CA ARG A 89 21.87 -5.96 18.02
C ARG A 89 22.16 -4.45 17.96
N ASN A 90 21.25 -3.69 17.36
CA ASN A 90 21.36 -2.23 17.41
C ASN A 90 21.26 -1.81 18.88
N ALA A 91 22.21 -0.99 19.35
CA ALA A 91 22.14 -0.46 20.71
C ALA A 91 20.84 0.33 20.87
N THR A 92 20.03 -0.02 21.86
CA THR A 92 18.82 0.71 22.23
C THR A 92 19.24 2.03 22.86
N VAL A 93 18.98 3.15 22.16
CA VAL A 93 19.22 4.48 22.68
C VAL A 93 17.90 5.03 23.19
N THR A 94 17.80 5.23 24.50
CA THR A 94 16.64 5.85 25.14
C THR A 94 16.49 7.27 24.63
N ARG A 95 15.39 7.56 23.95
CA ARG A 95 15.04 8.90 23.48
C ARG A 95 13.58 9.19 23.74
N LEU A 96 13.22 10.47 23.67
CA LEU A 96 11.82 10.87 23.72
C LEU A 96 11.03 10.24 22.57
N ALA A 97 9.85 9.73 22.90
CA ALA A 97 8.93 9.15 21.95
C ALA A 97 7.62 9.97 21.93
N ASP A 98 7.06 10.11 20.74
CA ASP A 98 5.77 10.74 20.50
C ASP A 98 4.88 9.77 19.73
N PRO A 99 3.75 9.31 20.29
CA PRO A 99 2.83 8.40 19.60
C PRO A 99 2.35 8.90 18.24
N ARG A 100 2.26 10.23 18.03
CA ARG A 100 1.77 10.84 16.78
C ARG A 100 2.86 11.12 15.75
N ALA A 101 4.13 11.07 16.15
CA ALA A 101 5.27 11.29 15.29
C ALA A 101 6.06 9.99 15.04
N THR A 102 7.14 10.11 14.26
CA THR A 102 7.98 8.98 13.86
C THR A 102 8.90 8.55 15.01
N ASN A 103 8.71 7.32 15.49
CA ASN A 103 9.55 6.71 16.53
C ASN A 103 10.61 5.75 15.96
N ALA A 104 10.69 5.62 14.64
CA ALA A 104 11.74 4.86 13.96
C ALA A 104 13.08 5.62 13.94
N THR A 105 14.18 4.86 13.92
CA THR A 105 15.51 5.41 13.62
C THR A 105 15.68 5.47 12.11
N LEU A 106 15.56 6.65 11.49
CA LEU A 106 15.62 6.78 10.04
C LEU A 106 17.06 6.97 9.53
N LEU A 107 17.39 6.27 8.45
CA LEU A 107 18.57 6.53 7.64
C LEU A 107 18.25 7.56 6.56
N SER A 108 19.20 8.44 6.27
CA SER A 108 19.17 9.30 5.09
C SER A 108 19.30 8.42 3.83
N PRO A 109 18.31 8.43 2.92
CA PRO A 109 18.32 7.59 1.72
C PRO A 109 19.54 7.78 0.83
N GLU A 110 20.20 8.95 0.87
CA GLU A 110 21.36 9.24 0.03
C GLU A 110 22.71 8.96 0.71
N THR A 111 22.77 9.04 2.05
CA THR A 111 24.06 8.91 2.76
C THR A 111 24.13 7.68 3.65
N SER A 112 23.02 6.95 3.82
CA SER A 112 22.86 5.85 4.77
C SER A 112 23.24 6.23 6.22
N ARG A 113 23.32 7.53 6.54
CA ARG A 113 23.61 8.03 7.88
C ARG A 113 22.33 8.13 8.69
N VAL A 114 22.42 7.85 9.99
CA VAL A 114 21.30 8.04 10.92
C VAL A 114 20.97 9.53 10.98
N VAL A 115 19.71 9.87 10.76
CA VAL A 115 19.20 11.23 10.91
C VAL A 115 18.73 11.38 12.35
N ALA A 116 19.34 12.32 13.09
CA ALA A 116 18.96 12.59 14.46
C ALA A 116 17.48 13.02 14.50
N SER A 117 16.73 12.43 15.44
CA SER A 117 15.40 12.92 15.77
C SER A 117 15.57 14.27 16.45
N LYS A 118 14.70 15.24 16.13
CA LYS A 118 14.68 16.51 16.85
C LYS A 118 14.53 16.24 18.35
N ASP A 119 15.33 16.90 19.18
CA ASP A 119 15.10 16.92 20.62
C ASP A 119 13.71 17.50 20.84
N ILE A 120 12.78 16.68 21.32
CA ILE A 120 11.51 17.19 21.82
C ILE A 120 11.88 18.02 23.04
N GLU A 121 11.84 19.35 22.88
CA GLU A 121 12.15 20.31 23.94
C GLU A 121 11.43 19.87 25.23
N PRO A 122 12.13 19.81 26.37
CA PRO A 122 11.49 19.48 27.63
C PRO A 122 10.37 20.51 27.87
N GLU A 123 9.13 20.04 28.07
CA GLU A 123 8.08 20.90 28.60
C GLU A 123 8.61 21.59 29.86
N SER A 124 8.35 22.91 29.95
CA SER A 124 8.79 23.81 31.01
C SER A 124 8.91 23.13 32.39
N PRO A 125 10.00 23.35 33.15
CA PRO A 125 10.29 22.68 34.43
C PRO A 125 9.23 22.91 35.52
N SER A 126 8.21 23.73 35.25
CA SER A 126 7.09 24.01 36.15
C SER A 126 5.92 23.02 36.04
N LYS A 127 5.91 22.10 35.07
CA LYS A 127 4.90 21.03 34.98
C LYS A 127 5.36 19.83 35.81
N LYS A 128 4.50 19.32 36.71
CA LYS A 128 4.75 18.06 37.44
C LYS A 128 5.25 17.00 36.44
N PRO A 129 6.24 16.17 36.79
CA PRO A 129 6.76 15.15 35.89
C PRO A 129 5.64 14.13 35.63
N GLY A 130 4.85 14.37 34.57
CA GLY A 130 4.12 13.30 33.92
C GLY A 130 5.16 12.27 33.50
N SER A 131 4.84 10.98 33.61
CA SER A 131 5.75 9.91 33.19
C SER A 131 6.24 10.18 31.77
N ARG A 132 7.51 10.55 31.64
CA ARG A 132 8.09 10.91 30.33
C ARG A 132 8.05 9.66 29.45
N ILE A 133 7.35 9.74 28.32
CA ILE A 133 7.27 8.66 27.35
C ILE A 133 8.57 8.63 26.55
N THR A 134 9.21 7.48 26.52
CA THR A 134 10.49 7.23 25.85
C THR A 134 10.39 5.98 25.01
N THR A 135 11.33 5.76 24.10
CA THR A 135 11.40 4.51 23.32
C THR A 135 11.49 3.25 24.18
N ASP A 136 11.94 3.36 25.42
CA ASP A 136 12.11 2.20 26.31
C ASP A 136 10.80 1.76 26.98
N ASN A 137 9.89 2.71 27.25
CA ASN A 137 8.63 2.46 27.95
C ASN A 137 7.38 2.67 27.08
N LEU A 138 7.55 3.07 25.81
CA LEU A 138 6.45 3.42 24.91
C LEU A 138 5.43 2.28 24.77
N LEU A 139 5.90 1.04 24.56
CA LEU A 139 5.03 -0.12 24.44
C LEU A 139 4.27 -0.40 25.73
N ASP A 140 4.94 -0.34 26.88
CA ASP A 140 4.30 -0.61 28.17
C ASP A 140 3.21 0.41 28.50
N VAL A 141 3.49 1.69 28.23
CA VAL A 141 2.51 2.77 28.36
C VAL A 141 1.33 2.56 27.42
N ALA A 142 1.58 2.19 26.16
CA ALA A 142 0.52 1.91 25.18
C ALA A 142 -0.35 0.72 25.60
N CYS A 143 0.27 -0.37 26.07
CA CYS A 143 -0.41 -1.55 26.60
C CYS A 143 -1.30 -1.21 27.80
N ALA A 144 -0.76 -0.49 28.79
CA ALA A 144 -1.50 -0.05 29.96
C ALA A 144 -2.68 0.86 29.58
N HIS A 145 -2.49 1.76 28.60
CA HIS A 145 -3.55 2.61 28.10
C HIS A 145 -4.68 1.80 27.44
N LEU A 146 -4.36 0.87 26.53
CA LEU A 146 -5.35 0.01 25.88
C LEU A 146 -6.20 -0.77 26.90
N ILE A 147 -5.56 -1.32 27.93
CA ILE A 147 -6.25 -2.04 29.02
C ILE A 147 -7.15 -1.09 29.82
N SER A 148 -6.68 0.12 30.13
CA SER A 148 -7.49 1.10 30.87
C SER A 148 -8.72 1.59 30.10
N VAL A 149 -8.67 1.58 28.77
CA VAL A 149 -9.78 1.97 27.88
C VAL A 149 -10.82 0.85 27.77
N ASP A 150 -10.37 -0.40 27.57
CA ASP A 150 -11.22 -1.58 27.52
C ASP A 150 -10.49 -2.79 28.11
N GLU A 151 -11.02 -3.30 29.22
CA GLU A 151 -10.44 -4.44 29.95
C GLU A 151 -10.34 -5.71 29.08
N LYS A 152 -11.15 -5.83 28.02
CA LYS A 152 -11.05 -6.93 27.04
C LYS A 152 -9.70 -6.96 26.31
N MET A 153 -8.94 -5.85 26.33
CA MET A 153 -7.60 -5.79 25.75
C MET A 153 -6.56 -6.54 26.56
N ARG A 154 -6.74 -6.73 27.88
CA ARG A 154 -5.78 -7.41 28.77
C ARG A 154 -5.32 -8.77 28.24
N PRO A 155 -6.21 -9.74 27.96
CA PRO A 155 -5.79 -11.05 27.46
C PRO A 155 -5.10 -10.98 26.09
N LEU A 156 -5.42 -9.97 25.27
CA LEU A 156 -4.77 -9.79 23.96
C LEU A 156 -3.35 -9.27 24.10
N VAL A 157 -3.14 -8.29 25.00
CA VAL A 157 -1.83 -7.71 25.30
C VAL A 157 -0.91 -8.74 25.96
N GLU A 158 -1.39 -9.46 26.96
CA GLU A 158 -0.59 -10.45 27.70
C GLU A 158 -0.15 -11.63 26.83
N ARG A 159 -1.00 -12.04 25.89
CA ARG A 159 -0.69 -13.14 24.95
C ARG A 159 0.23 -12.70 23.80
N ASN A 160 0.17 -11.44 23.39
CA ASN A 160 0.80 -10.99 22.14
C ASN A 160 1.79 -9.83 22.39
N HIS A 161 3.06 -10.17 22.55
CA HIS A 161 4.11 -9.15 22.65
C HIS A 161 4.43 -8.51 21.28
N CYS A 162 4.20 -7.20 21.16
CA CYS A 162 4.41 -6.46 19.92
C CYS A 162 5.87 -6.02 19.74
N LYS A 163 6.71 -6.92 19.22
CA LYS A 163 8.15 -6.66 18.99
C LYS A 163 8.45 -5.39 18.17
N MET A 164 7.55 -4.94 17.30
CA MET A 164 7.86 -3.79 16.45
C MET A 164 7.92 -2.47 17.25
N PHE A 165 7.15 -2.38 18.33
CA PHE A 165 7.07 -1.20 19.20
C PHE A 165 7.85 -1.42 20.50
N SER A 166 8.51 -2.58 20.67
CA SER A 166 9.46 -2.79 21.75
C SER A 166 10.70 -1.90 21.57
N PRO A 167 11.51 -1.71 22.62
CA PRO A 167 12.73 -0.90 22.53
C PRO A 167 13.65 -1.35 21.39
N GLU A 168 13.77 -2.66 21.18
CA GLU A 168 14.56 -3.24 20.09
C GLU A 168 13.95 -2.92 18.73
N GLY A 169 12.63 -3.03 18.58
CA GLY A 169 11.93 -2.71 17.33
C GLY A 169 11.99 -1.23 16.95
N LEU A 170 12.04 -0.34 17.94
CA LEU A 170 12.21 1.11 17.73
C LEU A 170 13.67 1.50 17.44
N ALA A 171 14.63 0.71 17.93
CA ALA A 171 16.05 0.86 17.62
C ALA A 171 16.44 0.33 16.23
N GLU A 172 15.51 -0.31 15.51
CA GLU A 172 15.72 -0.71 14.12
C GLU A 172 15.99 0.51 13.24
N LYS A 173 17.07 0.45 12.47
CA LYS A 173 17.41 1.45 11.47
C LYS A 173 16.61 1.18 10.20
N ILE A 174 15.80 2.15 9.80
CA ILE A 174 14.92 2.06 8.64
C ILE A 174 15.44 3.02 7.57
N ASP A 175 15.72 2.50 6.37
CA ASP A 175 15.89 3.32 5.18
C ASP A 175 14.50 3.50 4.52
N PRO A 176 13.94 4.73 4.51
CA PRO A 176 12.62 4.96 3.95
C PRO A 176 12.49 4.61 2.47
N PHE A 177 13.53 4.87 1.68
CA PHE A 177 13.50 4.57 0.25
C PHE A 177 13.50 3.07 0.03
N GLU A 178 14.39 2.34 0.71
CA GLU A 178 14.42 0.87 0.66
C GLU A 178 13.07 0.28 1.08
N SER A 179 12.50 0.75 2.20
CA SER A 179 11.22 0.24 2.72
C SER A 179 10.07 0.46 1.73
N LEU A 180 9.93 1.68 1.20
CA LEU A 180 8.88 2.02 0.24
C LEU A 180 9.06 1.27 -1.09
N ALA A 181 10.28 1.22 -1.63
CA ALA A 181 10.58 0.49 -2.86
C ALA A 181 10.35 -1.01 -2.68
N SER A 182 10.80 -1.60 -1.57
CA SER A 182 10.54 -3.00 -1.23
C SER A 182 9.05 -3.29 -1.11
N GLY A 183 8.27 -2.36 -0.55
CA GLY A 183 6.81 -2.42 -0.52
C GLY A 183 6.23 -2.52 -1.93
N ILE A 184 6.64 -1.63 -2.85
CA ILE A 184 6.20 -1.64 -4.26
C ILE A 184 6.58 -2.95 -4.96
N ILE A 185 7.80 -3.44 -4.75
CA ILE A 185 8.28 -4.71 -5.33
C ILE A 185 7.36 -5.87 -4.94
N SER A 186 6.90 -5.88 -3.69
CA SER A 186 6.18 -6.99 -3.08
C SER A 186 4.68 -7.02 -3.38
N GLN A 187 4.13 -5.95 -3.97
CA GLN A 187 2.71 -5.88 -4.31
C GLN A 187 2.31 -7.00 -5.29
N GLN A 188 1.20 -7.69 -5.03
CA GLN A 188 0.59 -8.69 -5.93
C GLN A 188 1.51 -9.85 -6.34
N VAL A 189 2.52 -10.19 -5.53
CA VAL A 189 3.41 -11.34 -5.75
C VAL A 189 3.60 -12.14 -4.45
N SER A 190 4.09 -13.37 -4.55
CA SER A 190 4.46 -14.15 -3.36
C SER A 190 5.70 -13.56 -2.68
N GLY A 191 5.90 -13.84 -1.38
CA GLY A 191 7.10 -13.40 -0.66
C GLY A 191 8.39 -13.92 -1.27
N ALA A 192 8.41 -15.17 -1.76
CA ALA A 192 9.56 -15.73 -2.48
C ALA A 192 9.86 -14.99 -3.79
N ALA A 193 8.82 -14.63 -4.55
CA ALA A 193 8.98 -13.84 -5.77
C ALA A 193 9.48 -12.42 -5.45
N ALA A 194 8.91 -11.77 -4.43
CA ALA A 194 9.36 -10.45 -3.97
C ALA A 194 10.84 -10.46 -3.57
N LYS A 195 11.27 -11.46 -2.79
CA LYS A 195 12.67 -11.64 -2.38
C LYS A 195 13.59 -11.82 -3.59
N SER A 196 13.19 -12.65 -4.57
CA SER A 196 13.95 -12.86 -5.80
C SER A 196 14.08 -11.58 -6.63
N ILE A 197 12.99 -10.84 -6.83
CA ILE A 197 12.99 -9.58 -7.58
C ILE A 197 13.84 -8.53 -6.86
N LYS A 198 13.71 -8.40 -5.53
CA LYS A 198 14.52 -7.47 -4.73
C LYS A 198 16.02 -7.79 -4.85
N ALA A 199 16.41 -9.06 -4.75
CA ALA A 199 17.81 -9.46 -4.90
C ALA A 199 18.35 -9.11 -6.30
N LYS A 200 17.60 -9.39 -7.36
CA LYS A 200 17.98 -9.03 -8.73
C LYS A 200 18.04 -7.52 -8.95
N PHE A 201 17.13 -6.77 -8.31
CA PHE A 201 17.10 -5.32 -8.37
C PHE A 201 18.35 -4.72 -7.73
N VAL A 202 18.72 -5.18 -6.53
CA VAL A 202 19.96 -4.79 -5.85
C VAL A 202 21.18 -5.11 -6.73
N ALA A 203 21.22 -6.30 -7.31
CA ALA A 203 22.32 -6.74 -8.17
C ALA A 203 22.51 -5.89 -9.45
N LEU A 204 21.54 -5.05 -9.85
CA LEU A 204 21.73 -4.09 -10.94
C LEU A 204 22.71 -2.97 -10.59
N PHE A 205 22.96 -2.75 -9.29
CA PHE A 205 23.75 -1.65 -8.74
C PHE A 205 24.98 -2.14 -7.97
N ASP A 206 25.21 -3.46 -7.94
CA ASP A 206 26.42 -4.00 -7.32
C ASP A 206 27.65 -3.46 -8.05
N THR A 207 28.61 -2.94 -7.28
CA THR A 207 29.91 -2.50 -7.79
C THR A 207 31.02 -3.40 -7.24
N PRO A 208 32.10 -3.64 -8.00
CA PRO A 208 33.22 -4.46 -7.54
C PRO A 208 33.82 -3.99 -6.20
N GLU A 209 33.80 -2.68 -5.95
CA GLU A 209 34.39 -2.07 -4.75
C GLU A 209 33.38 -1.88 -3.58
N GLY A 210 32.07 -1.89 -3.85
CA GLY A 210 31.05 -1.37 -2.91
C GLY A 210 30.26 -2.39 -2.10
N GLY A 211 30.46 -3.70 -2.33
CA GLY A 211 29.61 -4.74 -1.75
C GLY A 211 28.14 -4.62 -2.20
N SER A 212 27.30 -5.58 -1.77
CA SER A 212 25.87 -5.57 -2.14
C SER A 212 25.06 -4.78 -1.12
N ARG A 213 24.49 -3.64 -1.55
CA ARG A 213 23.60 -2.79 -0.74
C ARG A 213 22.38 -2.35 -1.55
N PHE A 214 21.31 -1.97 -0.87
CA PHE A 214 20.19 -1.33 -1.56
C PHE A 214 20.66 -0.02 -2.21
N PRO A 215 20.27 0.25 -3.47
CA PRO A 215 20.72 1.45 -4.17
C PRO A 215 20.12 2.71 -3.56
N HIS A 216 20.89 3.80 -3.60
CA HIS A 216 20.44 5.13 -3.23
C HIS A 216 19.44 5.65 -4.28
N PRO A 217 18.53 6.56 -3.92
CA PRO A 217 17.62 7.18 -4.89
C PRO A 217 18.36 7.80 -6.08
N SER A 218 19.49 8.48 -5.84
CA SER A 218 20.36 9.06 -6.88
C SER A 218 20.93 8.05 -7.88
N GLU A 219 21.08 6.79 -7.50
CA GLU A 219 21.53 5.71 -8.39
C GLU A 219 20.36 5.15 -9.23
N VAL A 220 19.15 5.11 -8.66
CA VAL A 220 17.95 4.56 -9.32
C VAL A 220 17.32 5.58 -10.27
N ALA A 221 17.26 6.86 -9.90
CA ALA A 221 16.62 7.93 -10.68
C ALA A 221 17.11 8.05 -12.15
N PRO A 222 18.42 7.92 -12.48
CA PRO A 222 18.89 8.00 -13.86
C PRO A 222 18.66 6.73 -14.69
N MET A 223 18.24 5.62 -14.06
CA MET A 223 18.10 4.34 -14.76
C MET A 223 16.94 4.34 -15.75
N SER A 224 17.13 3.69 -16.89
CA SER A 224 16.04 3.45 -17.84
C SER A 224 15.04 2.42 -17.29
N ILE A 225 13.78 2.57 -17.65
CA ILE A 225 12.73 1.63 -17.22
C ILE A 225 13.02 0.22 -17.73
N GLU A 226 13.55 0.10 -18.95
CA GLU A 226 13.95 -1.16 -19.57
C GLU A 226 14.99 -1.88 -18.72
N LYS A 227 15.99 -1.16 -18.22
CA LYS A 227 17.04 -1.73 -17.36
C LYS A 227 16.47 -2.19 -16.03
N LEU A 228 15.66 -1.37 -15.36
CA LEU A 228 15.02 -1.75 -14.09
C LEU A 228 14.15 -3.00 -14.23
N ARG A 229 13.46 -3.15 -15.36
CA ARG A 229 12.64 -4.34 -15.65
C ARG A 229 13.44 -5.63 -15.78
N THR A 230 14.74 -5.58 -16.09
CA THR A 230 15.59 -6.78 -16.14
C THR A 230 15.69 -7.50 -14.78
N ALA A 231 15.39 -6.82 -13.67
CA ALA A 231 15.29 -7.43 -12.35
C ALA A 231 13.99 -8.25 -12.11
N GLY A 232 13.06 -8.28 -13.07
CA GLY A 232 11.76 -8.93 -12.92
C GLY A 232 10.63 -8.01 -12.45
N LEU A 233 10.84 -6.69 -12.50
CA LEU A 233 9.79 -5.70 -12.26
C LEU A 233 8.82 -5.64 -13.44
N SER A 234 7.54 -5.39 -13.15
CA SER A 234 6.59 -4.96 -14.18
C SER A 234 6.91 -3.53 -14.62
N GLN A 235 6.41 -3.12 -15.79
CA GLN A 235 6.52 -1.73 -16.28
C GLN A 235 6.10 -0.72 -15.21
N ARG A 236 4.90 -0.92 -14.63
CA ARG A 236 4.35 -0.02 -13.62
C ARG A 236 5.22 0.05 -12.37
N LYS A 237 5.71 -1.08 -11.86
CA LYS A 237 6.56 -1.10 -10.67
C LYS A 237 7.89 -0.39 -10.91
N ALA A 238 8.50 -0.57 -12.09
CA ALA A 238 9.71 0.14 -12.47
C ALA A 238 9.49 1.66 -12.54
N GLU A 239 8.38 2.10 -13.15
CA GLU A 239 8.00 3.53 -13.19
C GLU A 239 7.74 4.09 -11.79
N TYR A 240 7.08 3.34 -10.91
CA TYR A 240 6.80 3.76 -9.53
C TYR A 240 8.07 3.91 -8.71
N ILE A 241 8.98 2.93 -8.78
CA ILE A 241 10.25 2.97 -8.04
C ILE A 241 11.16 4.09 -8.56
N LYS A 242 11.24 4.30 -9.88
CA LYS A 242 11.97 5.42 -10.47
C LYS A 242 11.40 6.77 -10.03
N GLY A 243 10.08 6.94 -10.10
CA GLY A 243 9.41 8.17 -9.65
C GLY A 243 9.55 8.41 -8.15
N LEU A 244 9.55 7.36 -7.33
CA LEU A 244 9.86 7.44 -5.91
C LEU A 244 11.30 7.93 -5.70
N ALA A 245 12.26 7.39 -6.46
CA ALA A 245 13.65 7.79 -6.38
C ALA A 245 13.82 9.27 -6.75
N GLU A 246 13.20 9.72 -7.84
CA GLU A 246 13.20 11.12 -8.28
C GLU A 246 12.69 12.07 -7.17
N LYS A 247 11.59 11.72 -6.50
CA LYS A 247 11.03 12.51 -5.39
C LYS A 247 11.96 12.61 -4.17
N PHE A 248 12.78 11.60 -3.90
CA PHE A 248 13.81 11.70 -2.88
C PHE A 248 14.99 12.58 -3.34
N THR A 249 15.44 12.39 -4.59
CA THR A 249 16.58 13.15 -5.13
C THR A 249 16.29 14.64 -5.27
N ASN A 250 15.05 15.03 -5.57
CA ASN A 250 14.65 16.43 -5.74
C ASN A 250 14.17 17.10 -4.44
N GLY A 251 14.12 16.35 -3.33
CA GLY A 251 13.73 16.86 -2.01
C GLY A 251 12.22 16.97 -1.75
N GLU A 252 11.36 16.56 -2.69
CA GLU A 252 9.91 16.47 -2.45
C GLU A 252 9.57 15.51 -1.30
N LEU A 253 10.35 14.43 -1.19
CA LEU A 253 10.39 13.52 -0.06
C LEU A 253 11.77 13.58 0.60
N SER A 254 11.78 13.66 1.93
CA SER A 254 13.01 13.65 2.71
C SER A 254 12.75 13.01 4.06
N THR A 255 13.81 12.53 4.71
CA THR A 255 13.73 12.00 6.09
C THR A 255 13.17 13.01 7.07
N LYS A 256 13.46 14.30 6.87
CA LYS A 256 12.90 15.39 7.68
C LYS A 256 11.38 15.41 7.60
N ILE A 257 10.82 15.40 6.39
CA ILE A 257 9.36 15.34 6.18
C ILE A 257 8.79 14.08 6.82
N LEU A 258 9.42 12.92 6.61
CA LEU A 258 8.93 11.65 7.18
C LEU A 258 8.97 11.64 8.71
N HIS A 259 9.90 12.37 9.32
CA HIS A 259 10.03 12.48 10.76
C HIS A 259 9.02 13.46 11.36
N GLU A 260 8.93 14.67 10.79
CA GLU A 260 8.30 15.83 11.42
C GLU A 260 6.86 16.11 10.93
N ALA A 261 6.48 15.65 9.73
CA ALA A 261 5.21 16.04 9.15
C ALA A 261 4.01 15.53 9.98
N PRO A 262 2.97 16.36 10.17
CA PRO A 262 1.67 15.90 10.67
C PRO A 262 1.17 14.71 9.86
N TYR A 263 0.40 13.82 10.48
CA TYR A 263 -0.01 12.56 9.85
C TYR A 263 -0.74 12.76 8.52
N GLU A 264 -1.68 13.71 8.43
CA GLU A 264 -2.42 13.96 7.19
C GLU A 264 -1.50 14.49 6.07
N GLU A 265 -0.58 15.39 6.38
CA GLU A 265 0.39 15.91 5.40
C GLU A 265 1.34 14.78 4.92
N LEU A 266 1.80 13.93 5.84
CA LEU A 266 2.61 12.75 5.51
C LEU A 266 1.85 11.84 4.54
N VAL A 267 0.57 11.56 4.83
CA VAL A 267 -0.28 10.70 4.02
C VAL A 267 -0.47 11.28 2.63
N GLU A 268 -0.82 12.57 2.52
CA GLU A 268 -0.98 13.26 1.23
C GLU A 268 0.29 13.20 0.39
N LYS A 269 1.45 13.50 0.97
CA LYS A 269 2.75 13.46 0.28
C LYS A 269 3.07 12.06 -0.23
N LEU A 270 2.88 11.03 0.59
CA LEU A 270 3.19 9.65 0.20
C LEU A 270 2.18 9.09 -0.82
N ILE A 271 0.89 9.44 -0.74
CA ILE A 271 -0.11 9.05 -1.73
C ILE A 271 0.16 9.71 -3.10
N SER A 272 0.79 10.89 -3.13
CA SER A 272 1.20 11.53 -4.39
C SER A 272 2.22 10.70 -5.19
N VAL A 273 2.90 9.73 -4.54
CA VAL A 273 3.78 8.79 -5.21
C VAL A 273 2.93 7.75 -5.95
N ARG A 274 3.02 7.74 -7.28
CA ARG A 274 2.32 6.75 -8.10
C ARG A 274 2.73 5.35 -7.68
N GLY A 275 1.75 4.50 -7.36
CA GLY A 275 1.98 3.13 -6.87
C GLY A 275 1.84 2.96 -5.35
N LEU A 276 1.75 4.05 -4.59
CA LEU A 276 1.42 4.01 -3.17
C LEU A 276 -0.05 4.39 -2.96
N GLY A 277 -0.86 3.40 -2.58
CA GLY A 277 -2.23 3.65 -2.13
C GLY A 277 -2.29 3.96 -0.64
N ARG A 278 -3.42 4.50 -0.18
CA ARG A 278 -3.64 4.86 1.24
C ARG A 278 -3.26 3.73 2.20
N TRP A 279 -3.71 2.51 1.93
CA TRP A 279 -3.35 1.34 2.75
C TRP A 279 -1.83 1.12 2.84
N SER A 280 -1.09 1.20 1.72
CA SER A 280 0.37 1.04 1.74
C SER A 280 1.07 2.14 2.54
N VAL A 281 0.55 3.37 2.46
CA VAL A 281 1.05 4.52 3.23
C VAL A 281 0.78 4.34 4.71
N GLU A 282 -0.41 3.87 5.09
CA GLU A 282 -0.76 3.54 6.48
C GLU A 282 0.14 2.43 7.03
N MET A 283 0.39 1.38 6.23
CA MET A 283 1.32 0.31 6.61
C MET A 283 2.75 0.85 6.77
N PHE A 284 3.20 1.73 5.88
CA PHE A 284 4.52 2.36 6.02
C PHE A 284 4.60 3.29 7.24
N ALA A 285 3.57 4.09 7.51
CA ALA A 285 3.52 4.96 8.68
C ALA A 285 3.54 4.17 9.99
N CYS A 286 2.80 3.06 10.05
CA CYS A 286 2.79 2.16 11.20
C CYS A 286 4.12 1.39 11.32
N PHE A 287 4.55 0.67 10.27
CA PHE A 287 5.66 -0.28 10.33
C PHE A 287 7.04 0.30 10.03
N GLY A 288 7.14 1.18 9.04
CA GLY A 288 8.39 1.83 8.67
C GLY A 288 8.71 3.00 9.59
N LEU A 289 7.73 3.87 9.85
CA LEU A 289 7.94 5.07 10.69
C LEU A 289 7.65 4.83 12.17
N LYS A 290 7.09 3.67 12.53
CA LYS A 290 6.76 3.30 13.91
C LYS A 290 5.87 4.36 14.59
N ARG A 291 4.95 4.98 13.83
CA ARG A 291 3.93 5.87 14.40
C ARG A 291 2.91 5.03 15.15
N MET A 292 2.59 5.42 16.38
CA MET A 292 1.65 4.65 17.22
C MET A 292 0.19 5.05 17.04
N ASP A 293 -0.07 6.16 16.34
CA ASP A 293 -1.42 6.66 16.11
C ASP A 293 -1.88 6.56 14.65
N VAL A 294 -1.79 5.35 14.08
CA VAL A 294 -2.22 5.04 12.70
C VAL A 294 -3.33 4.01 12.72
N PHE A 295 -4.38 4.21 11.92
CA PHE A 295 -5.50 3.28 11.84
C PHE A 295 -6.03 3.08 10.41
N SER A 296 -5.88 1.86 9.90
CA SER A 296 -6.28 1.50 8.52
C SER A 296 -7.67 0.87 8.50
N VAL A 297 -8.69 1.71 8.34
CA VAL A 297 -10.09 1.27 8.15
C VAL A 297 -10.25 0.37 6.91
N GLY A 298 -9.47 0.62 5.84
CA GLY A 298 -9.55 -0.15 4.60
C GLY A 298 -8.98 -1.57 4.68
N ASP A 299 -8.31 -1.94 5.78
CA ASP A 299 -7.69 -3.25 5.94
C ASP A 299 -8.73 -4.31 6.30
N LEU A 300 -8.88 -5.34 5.45
CA LEU A 300 -9.86 -6.40 5.65
C LEU A 300 -9.54 -7.31 6.83
N GLY A 301 -8.27 -7.45 7.20
CA GLY A 301 -7.83 -8.18 8.40
C GLY A 301 -8.24 -7.43 9.66
N VAL A 302 -7.99 -6.12 9.70
CA VAL A 302 -8.41 -5.24 10.81
C VAL A 302 -9.93 -5.20 10.92
N GLN A 303 -10.66 -5.00 9.82
CA GLN A 303 -12.14 -5.06 9.81
C GLN A 303 -12.66 -6.36 10.42
N ARG A 304 -12.06 -7.49 10.04
CA ARG A 304 -12.43 -8.82 10.52
C ARG A 304 -12.11 -8.99 12.00
N GLY A 305 -10.91 -8.61 12.42
CA GLY A 305 -10.47 -8.64 13.82
C GLY A 305 -11.35 -7.78 14.72
N MET A 306 -11.70 -6.56 14.29
CA MET A 306 -12.61 -5.70 15.02
C MET A 306 -14.02 -6.29 15.14
N ALA A 307 -14.54 -6.87 14.05
CA ALA A 307 -15.85 -7.52 14.09
C ALA A 307 -15.86 -8.66 15.13
N ALA A 308 -14.83 -9.50 15.15
CA ALA A 308 -14.66 -10.54 16.17
C ALA A 308 -14.51 -9.94 17.59
N PHE A 309 -13.71 -8.88 17.73
CA PHE A 309 -13.48 -8.21 19.02
C PHE A 309 -14.77 -7.67 19.66
N VAL A 310 -15.69 -7.13 18.85
CA VAL A 310 -17.01 -6.68 19.34
C VAL A 310 -18.04 -7.81 19.43
N GLY A 311 -17.64 -9.07 19.23
CA GLY A 311 -18.49 -10.26 19.39
C GLY A 311 -19.39 -10.57 18.18
N ARG A 312 -19.09 -10.06 16.98
CA ARG A 312 -19.85 -10.42 15.77
C ARG A 312 -19.41 -11.80 15.26
N ASP A 313 -20.38 -12.55 14.77
CA ASP A 313 -20.15 -13.78 14.03
C ASP A 313 -19.56 -13.48 12.64
N VAL A 314 -18.23 -13.53 12.56
CA VAL A 314 -17.47 -13.24 11.34
C VAL A 314 -17.82 -14.21 10.22
N ALA A 315 -18.14 -15.48 10.53
CA ALA A 315 -18.47 -16.48 9.52
C ALA A 315 -19.74 -16.10 8.75
N LYS A 316 -20.75 -15.57 9.43
CA LYS A 316 -21.97 -15.07 8.79
C LYS A 316 -21.72 -13.81 7.95
N LEU A 317 -20.77 -12.97 8.36
CA LEU A 317 -20.40 -11.75 7.64
C LEU A 317 -19.53 -12.00 6.40
N LYS A 318 -18.91 -13.18 6.26
CA LYS A 318 -18.10 -13.54 5.08
C LYS A 318 -18.90 -13.57 3.77
N SER A 319 -20.23 -13.70 3.84
CA SER A 319 -21.12 -13.78 2.68
C SER A 319 -21.40 -12.44 2.00
N LYS A 320 -21.15 -11.30 2.68
CA LYS A 320 -21.39 -9.97 2.11
C LYS A 320 -20.17 -9.49 1.31
N GLY A 321 -20.37 -9.05 0.07
CA GLY A 321 -19.33 -8.43 -0.76
C GLY A 321 -19.19 -6.92 -0.47
N GLY A 322 -18.05 -6.32 -0.79
CA GLY A 322 -17.84 -4.87 -0.73
C GLY A 322 -16.61 -4.41 0.07
N LYS A 323 -16.37 -3.09 0.06
CA LYS A 323 -15.24 -2.41 0.73
C LYS A 323 -15.29 -2.51 2.27
N TRP A 324 -16.50 -2.55 2.82
CA TRP A 324 -16.80 -2.53 4.26
C TRP A 324 -17.52 -3.81 4.66
N LYS A 325 -16.79 -4.92 4.57
CA LYS A 325 -17.38 -6.25 4.61
C LYS A 325 -17.80 -6.69 6.01
N TYR A 326 -16.94 -6.43 7.00
CA TYR A 326 -17.13 -6.93 8.36
C TYR A 326 -17.58 -5.84 9.33
N MET A 327 -17.20 -4.58 9.07
CA MET A 327 -17.56 -3.43 9.88
C MET A 327 -17.57 -2.17 9.00
N SER A 328 -18.48 -1.25 9.27
CA SER A 328 -18.54 0.02 8.53
C SER A 328 -17.40 0.95 8.96
N GLU A 329 -16.97 1.84 8.06
CA GLU A 329 -15.94 2.84 8.35
C GLU A 329 -16.27 3.67 9.60
N LYS A 330 -17.53 4.12 9.71
CA LYS A 330 -18.01 4.91 10.84
C LYS A 330 -17.84 4.17 12.16
N GLU A 331 -18.31 2.92 12.24
CA GLU A 331 -18.19 2.11 13.46
C GLU A 331 -16.72 1.84 13.83
N MET A 332 -15.87 1.56 12.83
CA MET A 332 -14.44 1.34 13.07
C MET A 332 -13.77 2.59 13.66
N LEU A 333 -14.10 3.77 13.13
CA LEU A 333 -13.57 5.04 13.64
C LEU A 333 -14.06 5.30 15.07
N GLU A 334 -15.37 5.15 15.33
CA GLU A 334 -15.95 5.37 16.68
C GLU A 334 -15.32 4.46 17.75
N ILE A 335 -15.01 3.21 17.41
CA ILE A 335 -14.36 2.27 18.34
C ILE A 335 -12.88 2.61 18.50
N SER A 336 -12.16 2.77 17.38
CA SER A 336 -10.71 2.99 17.39
C SER A 336 -10.31 4.31 18.03
N GLU A 337 -11.15 5.35 17.96
CA GLU A 337 -10.85 6.67 18.54
C GLU A 337 -10.61 6.61 20.06
N LYS A 338 -11.26 5.67 20.76
CA LYS A 338 -11.07 5.47 22.20
C LYS A 338 -9.64 5.04 22.56
N PHE A 339 -8.93 4.44 21.62
CA PHE A 339 -7.57 3.93 21.80
C PHE A 339 -6.50 4.92 21.31
N ALA A 340 -6.89 6.11 20.87
CA ALA A 340 -5.92 7.15 20.54
C ALA A 340 -5.17 7.60 21.82
N PRO A 341 -3.84 7.82 21.75
CA PRO A 341 -3.01 7.92 20.55
C PRO A 341 -2.24 6.62 20.20
N TYR A 342 -2.75 5.45 20.58
CA TYR A 342 -2.10 4.13 20.38
C TYR A 342 -2.88 3.22 19.42
N ARG A 343 -3.58 3.82 18.46
CA ARG A 343 -4.42 3.11 17.49
C ARG A 343 -3.64 2.10 16.65
N SER A 344 -2.34 2.29 16.41
CA SER A 344 -1.50 1.32 15.70
C SER A 344 -1.33 0.02 16.47
N LEU A 345 -1.18 0.09 17.80
CA LEU A 345 -1.09 -1.11 18.65
C LEU A 345 -2.45 -1.82 18.72
N PHE A 346 -3.53 -1.06 18.86
CA PHE A 346 -4.89 -1.60 18.79
C PHE A 346 -5.13 -2.32 17.46
N MET A 347 -4.83 -1.67 16.33
CA MET A 347 -4.91 -2.24 14.98
C MET A 347 -4.09 -3.53 14.86
N TRP A 348 -2.87 -3.53 15.39
CA TRP A 348 -2.00 -4.70 15.36
C TRP A 348 -2.60 -5.90 16.13
N LEU A 349 -3.20 -5.65 17.28
CA LEU A 349 -3.89 -6.68 18.07
C LEU A 349 -5.13 -7.22 17.35
N MET A 350 -5.82 -6.41 16.53
CA MET A 350 -6.94 -6.91 15.73
C MET A 350 -6.51 -7.96 14.71
N TRP A 351 -5.32 -7.86 14.12
CA TRP A 351 -4.78 -8.96 13.31
C TRP A 351 -4.51 -10.22 14.13
N ARG A 352 -4.13 -10.11 15.41
CA ARG A 352 -3.92 -11.28 16.30
C ARG A 352 -5.22 -11.95 16.71
N VAL A 353 -6.28 -11.16 16.95
CA VAL A 353 -7.64 -11.68 17.15
C VAL A 353 -8.07 -12.48 15.94
N GLU A 354 -7.77 -11.97 14.75
CA GLU A 354 -8.10 -12.63 13.49
C GLU A 354 -7.35 -13.95 13.30
N ASP A 355 -6.03 -13.95 13.49
CA ASP A 355 -5.20 -15.16 13.41
C ASP A 355 -5.72 -16.27 14.35
N SER A 356 -6.07 -15.88 15.59
CA SER A 356 -6.61 -16.80 16.61
C SER A 356 -7.98 -17.35 16.22
N TYR A 357 -8.80 -16.58 15.51
CA TYR A 357 -10.13 -17.02 15.06
C TYR A 357 -10.04 -17.91 13.81
N THR A 358 -9.04 -17.71 12.95
CA THR A 358 -8.81 -18.57 11.79
C THR A 358 -8.29 -19.96 12.15
N ASP A 359 -7.49 -20.08 13.22
CA ASP A 359 -6.91 -21.38 13.63
C ASP A 359 -7.96 -22.34 14.22
N VAL A 360 -9.02 -21.80 14.83
CA VAL A 360 -10.14 -22.60 15.38
C VAL A 360 -10.99 -23.25 14.29
N SER A 361 -11.03 -22.69 13.07
CA SER A 361 -11.81 -23.26 11.95
C SER A 361 -11.04 -24.26 11.09
N THR A 362 -9.78 -24.55 11.41
CA THR A 362 -8.95 -25.57 10.72
C THR A 362 -8.79 -26.85 11.54
N LEU A 363 -9.45 -26.93 12.69
CA LEU A 363 -9.47 -28.09 13.59
C LEU A 363 -10.81 -28.86 13.59
N GLU A 364 -11.71 -28.59 12.63
CA GLU A 364 -12.90 -29.42 12.38
C GLU A 364 -12.73 -30.30 11.13
#